data_AF-A0A3A0W9B1-F1
#
_entry.id   AF-A0A3A0W9B1-F1
#
_cell.length_a   1.000
_cell.length_b   1.000
_cell.length_c   1.000
_cell.angle_alpha   90.00
_cell.angle_beta   90.00
_cell.angle_gamma   90.00
#
_symmetry.space_group_name_H-M   'P 1'
#
loop_
_entity.id
_entity.type
_entity.pdbx_description
1 polymer ?
#
loop_
_entity_poly.entity_id
_entity_poly.type
_entity_poly.pdbx_seq_one_letter_code
_entity_poly.pdbx_strand_id
1 'polypeptide(L)'
;MRKVFLIDLFNLFIITLGYMTLITLTLLAFDLFEIKTTGSVFLESLSAITIFKIYSNSIFNGLFTLFLAITIILFLYKAYDLYRKDKS
;
A
#
# COMPACT_ATOMS: atom_id res chain seq x y z
N MET A 1 -4.24 17.56 20.45
CA MET A 1 -3.80 16.31 19.78
C MET A 1 -4.51 15.99 18.45
N ARG A 2 -5.68 16.56 18.13
CA ARG A 2 -6.36 16.40 16.83
C ARG A 2 -5.48 16.71 15.59
N LYS A 3 -4.61 17.72 15.69
CA LYS A 3 -3.64 18.06 14.64
C LYS A 3 -2.60 16.94 14.41
N VAL A 4 -2.14 16.29 15.47
CA VAL A 4 -1.16 15.19 15.39
C VAL A 4 -1.78 13.97 14.71
N PHE A 5 -3.04 13.65 15.03
CA PHE A 5 -3.78 12.58 14.37
C PHE A 5 -3.97 12.81 12.86
N LEU A 6 -4.33 14.05 12.46
CA LEU A 6 -4.46 14.41 11.04
C LEU A 6 -3.12 14.36 10.31
N ILE A 7 -2.03 14.79 10.96
CA ILE A 7 -0.67 14.70 10.43
C ILE A 7 -0.25 13.24 10.25
N ASP A 8 -0.54 12.38 11.24
CA ASP A 8 -0.22 10.96 11.16
C ASP A 8 -1.02 10.24 10.06
N LEU A 9 -2.30 10.56 9.90
CA LEU A 9 -3.12 10.05 8.83
C LEU A 9 -2.59 10.49 7.46
N PHE A 10 -2.21 11.76 7.35
CA PHE A 10 -1.63 12.32 6.12
C PHE A 10 -0.28 11.68 5.80
N ASN A 11 0.57 11.45 6.81
CA ASN A 11 1.83 10.73 6.65
C ASN A 11 1.60 9.28 6.17
N LEU A 12 0.63 8.58 6.76
CA LEU A 12 0.30 7.21 6.35
C LEU A 12 -0.19 7.19 4.89
N PHE A 13 -1.02 8.17 4.52
CA PHE A 13 -1.50 8.32 3.15
C PHE A 13 -0.37 8.60 2.15
N ILE A 14 0.57 9.49 2.50
CA ILE A 14 1.75 9.78 1.67
C ILE A 14 2.63 8.54 1.51
N ILE A 15 2.89 7.81 2.59
CA ILE A 15 3.67 6.57 2.54
C ILE A 15 2.99 5.56 1.61
N THR A 16 1.66 5.40 1.72
CA THR A 16 0.88 4.53 0.84
C THR A 16 1.02 4.93 -0.62
N LEU A 17 0.85 6.22 -0.93
CA LEU A 17 1.01 6.76 -2.29
C LEU A 17 2.41 6.53 -2.83
N GLY A 18 3.44 6.73 -2.00
CA GLY A 18 4.83 6.47 -2.36
C GLY A 18 5.07 5.02 -2.72
N TYR A 19 4.59 4.08 -1.89
CA TYR A 19 4.69 2.64 -2.18
C TYR A 19 3.95 2.25 -3.45
N MET A 20 2.71 2.72 -3.65
CA MET A 20 1.94 2.45 -4.88
C MET A 20 2.64 2.99 -6.13
N THR A 21 3.25 4.18 -6.03
CA THR A 21 4.01 4.80 -7.12
C THR A 21 5.27 4.00 -7.46
N LEU A 22 6.04 3.58 -6.44
CA LEU A 22 7.22 2.75 -6.65
C LEU A 22 6.89 1.40 -7.27
N ILE A 23 5.81 0.74 -6.81
CA ILE A 23 5.33 -0.52 -7.39
C ILE A 23 4.94 -0.30 -8.86
N THR A 24 4.19 0.76 -9.15
CA THR A 24 3.78 1.10 -10.53
C THR A 24 4.98 1.39 -11.44
N LEU A 25 5.97 2.16 -10.96
CA LEU A 25 7.19 2.46 -11.72
C LEU A 25 8.05 1.22 -11.96
N THR A 26 8.16 0.34 -10.97
CA THR A 26 8.89 -0.93 -11.09
C THR A 26 8.24 -1.81 -12.16
N LEU A 27 6.91 -1.85 -12.18
CA LEU A 27 6.15 -2.66 -13.14
C LEU A 27 6.19 -2.04 -14.53
N LEU A 28 6.15 -0.71 -14.63
CA LEU A 28 6.37 0.02 -15.87
C LEU A 28 7.78 -0.21 -16.42
N ALA A 29 8.80 -0.30 -15.56
CA ALA A 29 10.14 -0.69 -15.98
C ALA A 29 10.18 -2.14 -16.48
N PHE A 30 9.56 -3.10 -15.78
CA PHE A 30 9.50 -4.49 -16.25
C PHE A 30 8.78 -4.63 -17.60
N ASP A 31 7.70 -3.89 -17.81
CA ASP A 31 6.93 -3.88 -19.06
C ASP A 31 7.73 -3.22 -20.20
N LEU A 32 8.39 -2.07 -19.95
CA LEU A 32 9.20 -1.36 -20.96
C LEU A 32 10.47 -2.10 -21.38
N PHE A 33 11.11 -2.80 -20.45
CA PHE A 33 12.39 -3.48 -20.69
C PHE A 33 12.24 -4.98 -20.98
N GLU A 34 11.00 -5.50 -21.06
CA GLU A 34 10.67 -6.92 -21.26
C GLU A 34 11.47 -7.86 -20.33
N ILE A 35 11.73 -7.41 -19.09
CA ILE A 35 12.60 -8.12 -18.14
C ILE A 35 11.86 -9.33 -17.60
N LYS A 36 12.22 -10.52 -18.09
CA LYS A 36 11.76 -11.80 -17.53
C LYS A 36 12.57 -12.12 -16.27
N THR A 37 11.91 -12.08 -15.12
CA THR A 37 12.54 -12.42 -13.85
C THR A 37 12.38 -13.92 -13.57
N THR A 38 13.49 -14.63 -13.36
CA THR A 38 13.51 -16.11 -13.25
C THR A 38 13.76 -16.61 -11.82
N GLY A 39 13.80 -15.73 -10.82
CA GLY A 39 14.25 -16.06 -9.46
C GLY A 39 13.18 -16.09 -8.36
N SER A 40 11.97 -15.56 -8.62
CA SER A 40 10.91 -15.48 -7.61
C SER A 40 9.55 -15.56 -8.29
N VAL A 41 8.70 -16.51 -7.86
CA VAL A 41 7.32 -16.69 -8.36
C VAL A 41 6.53 -15.38 -8.28
N PHE A 42 6.81 -14.55 -7.27
CA PHE A 42 6.22 -13.22 -7.12
C PHE A 42 6.63 -12.27 -8.25
N LEU A 43 7.93 -12.19 -8.55
CA LEU A 43 8.46 -11.32 -9.60
C LEU A 43 8.08 -11.81 -10.99
N GLU A 44 8.06 -13.12 -11.20
CA GLU A 44 7.67 -13.74 -12.47
C GLU A 44 6.19 -13.43 -12.77
N SER A 45 5.32 -13.62 -11.76
CA SER A 45 3.91 -13.24 -11.83
C SER A 45 3.72 -11.76 -12.11
N LEU A 46 4.52 -10.89 -11.50
CA LEU A 46 4.44 -9.44 -11.66
C LEU A 46 4.95 -8.96 -13.03
N SER A 47 6.05 -9.56 -13.54
CA SER A 47 6.61 -9.22 -14.85
C SER A 47 5.72 -9.67 -16.01
N ALA A 48 4.87 -10.67 -15.80
CA ALA A 48 3.90 -11.13 -16.80
C ALA A 48 2.64 -10.23 -16.89
N ILE A 49 2.52 -9.20 -16.04
CA ILE A 49 1.33 -8.36 -15.91
C ILE A 49 1.59 -6.98 -16.49
N THR A 50 0.75 -6.61 -17.45
CA THR A 50 0.68 -5.24 -17.98
C THR A 50 0.20 -4.28 -16.88
N ILE A 51 0.72 -3.04 -16.87
CA ILE A 51 0.37 -1.99 -15.88
C ILE A 51 -1.14 -1.86 -15.63
N PHE A 52 -1.96 -1.99 -16.67
CA PHE A 52 -3.42 -1.87 -16.58
C PHE A 52 -4.12 -3.06 -15.89
N LYS A 53 -3.47 -4.23 -15.78
CA LYS A 53 -4.02 -5.44 -15.15
C LYS A 53 -3.54 -5.65 -13.71
N ILE A 54 -2.69 -4.78 -13.17
CA ILE A 54 -2.20 -4.88 -11.79
C ILE A 54 -3.32 -4.82 -10.76
N TYR A 55 -4.30 -3.94 -10.98
CA TYR A 55 -5.49 -3.82 -10.12
C TYR A 55 -6.44 -5.03 -10.23
N SER A 56 -6.23 -5.90 -11.22
CA SER A 56 -6.96 -7.17 -11.37
C SER A 56 -6.17 -8.37 -10.85
N ASN A 57 -4.91 -8.17 -10.44
CA ASN A 57 -4.09 -9.26 -9.95
C ASN A 57 -4.46 -9.61 -8.49
N SER A 58 -4.64 -10.90 -8.24
CA SER A 58 -5.05 -11.43 -6.94
C SER A 58 -4.04 -11.16 -5.82
N ILE A 59 -2.73 -11.20 -6.12
CA ILE A 59 -1.66 -10.95 -5.15
C ILE A 59 -1.63 -9.46 -4.79
N PHE A 60 -1.66 -8.59 -5.80
CA PHE A 60 -1.69 -7.14 -5.57
C PHE A 60 -2.95 -6.72 -4.79
N ASN A 61 -4.12 -7.22 -5.17
CA ASN A 61 -5.36 -6.96 -4.44
C ASN A 61 -5.32 -7.51 -3.01
N GLY A 62 -4.73 -8.70 -2.80
CA GLY A 62 -4.53 -9.26 -1.46
C GLY A 62 -3.64 -8.38 -0.58
N LEU A 63 -2.49 -7.94 -1.11
CA LEU A 63 -1.57 -7.04 -0.41
C LEU A 63 -2.20 -5.67 -0.13
N PHE A 64 -2.91 -5.10 -1.10
CA PHE A 64 -3.62 -3.84 -0.93
C PHE A 64 -4.72 -3.96 0.14
N THR A 65 -5.47 -5.06 0.14
CA THR A 65 -6.52 -5.31 1.15
C THR A 65 -5.94 -5.47 2.55
N LEU A 66 -4.82 -6.21 2.69
CA LEU A 66 -4.10 -6.33 3.96
C LEU A 66 -3.59 -4.97 4.45
N PHE A 67 -3.01 -4.18 3.56
CA PHE A 67 -2.56 -2.83 3.88
C PHE A 67 -3.71 -1.95 4.39
N LEU A 68 -4.86 -2.00 3.72
CA LEU A 68 -6.05 -1.24 4.07
C LEU A 68 -6.60 -1.69 5.43
N ALA A 69 -6.64 -3.00 5.69
CA ALA A 69 -7.06 -3.56 6.98
C ALA A 69 -6.16 -3.10 8.14
N ILE A 70 -4.84 -3.18 7.99
CA ILE A 70 -3.88 -2.72 9.00
C ILE A 70 -4.04 -1.22 9.25
N THR A 71 -4.21 -0.44 8.18
CA THR A 71 -4.44 1.01 8.26
C THR A 71 -5.71 1.33 9.05
N ILE A 72 -6.82 0.64 8.80
CA ILE A 72 -8.07 0.82 9.55
C ILE A 72 -7.87 0.46 11.03
N ILE A 73 -7.19 -0.65 11.32
CA ILE A 73 -6.93 -1.07 12.70
C ILE A 73 -6.11 -0.02 13.45
N LEU A 74 -5.02 0.47 12.84
CA LEU A 74 -4.19 1.53 13.41
C LEU A 74 -4.99 2.83 13.62
N PHE A 75 -5.85 3.17 12.66
CA PHE A 75 -6.72 4.33 12.76
C PHE A 75 -7.70 4.22 13.93
N LEU A 76 -8.39 3.07 14.06
CA LEU A 76 -9.31 2.81 15.16
C LEU A 76 -8.61 2.82 16.51
N TYR A 77 -7.42 2.23 16.61
CA TYR A 77 -6.60 2.24 17.82
C TYR A 77 -6.25 3.67 18.24
N LYS A 78 -5.76 4.49 17.31
CA LYS A 78 -5.41 5.89 17.60
C LYS A 78 -6.64 6.75 17.92
N ALA A 79 -7.75 6.52 17.24
CA ALA A 79 -9.02 7.19 17.53
C ALA A 79 -9.53 6.85 18.93
N TYR A 80 -9.40 5.59 19.35
CA TYR A 80 -9.75 5.14 20.70
C TYR A 80 -8.85 5.74 21.77
N ASP A 81 -7.52 5.77 21.55
CA ASP A 81 -6.57 6.43 22.47
C ASP A 81 -6.90 7.92 22.65
N LEU A 82 -7.25 8.60 21.55
CA LEU A 82 -7.65 10.01 21.59
C LEU A 82 -8.95 10.21 22.38
N TYR A 83 -9.97 9.38 22.16
CA TYR A 83 -11.24 9.47 22.89
C TYR A 83 -11.06 9.22 24.40
N ARG A 84 -10.17 8.30 24.77
CA ARG A 84 -9.88 8.01 26.18
C ARG A 84 -9.15 9.15 26.87
N LYS A 85 -8.18 9.79 26.20
CA LYS A 85 -7.44 10.94 26.76
C LYS A 85 -8.30 12.20 26.94
N ASP A 86 -9.35 12.38 26.15
CA ASP A 86 -10.27 13.51 26.30
C ASP A 86 -11.24 13.37 27.50
N LYS A 87 -11.32 12.17 28.09
CA LYS A 87 -12.19 11.84 29.23
C LYS A 87 -11.47 11.77 30.59
N SER A 88 -10.14 11.91 30.61
CA SER A 88 -9.30 11.93 31.82
C SER A 88 -8.72 13.33 32.05
#